data_AF-A0A0S3RKU4-F1
#
_entry.id   AF-A0A0S3RKU4-F1
#
_cell.length_a   1.000
_cell.length_b   1.000
_cell.length_c   1.000
_cell.angle_alpha   90.00
_cell.angle_beta   90.00
_cell.angle_gamma   90.00
#
_symmetry.space_group_name_H-M   'P 1'
#
loop_
_entity.id
_entity.type
_entity.pdbx_description
1 polymer ?
#
loop_
_entity_poly.entity_id
_entity_poly.type
_entity_poly.pdbx_seq_one_letter_code
_entity_poly.pdbx_strand_id
1 'polypeptide(L)'
;MGNNMATHNKYKSFMFFIRKFKVIEPDPPQDLEEAFSKFTGGGSHMSVEQLHRFMVEHQGEEHHTLSDSEKVFERILQERKTCQETVKIDHSTEHEITLDELFRFLLHNDFNGPLKTQVHHDMGAPLSHYFIYTGHNSYLTGNQLSSDCSEEPIIEALKRGVRVIELDLWPTCNKDYIKVDHGWTFTNPVSVVKCLECIKEYAFVASPYPVIITIEDHLTTDLRAKFAEMVTQIFGEVLYYPGEECCLTEFPSPKSLKNRVIISTKPPRERFQSNQIKDNSNCPMLNESESSEEESFGNASPNSSRNEVETEDTQNGSDRDEGSISASEYDQKPYLECSPDYKRIITIHNRKLKGCLKDKLRTEGEVRRLSWSENTLEKASESHGADILRFTQKNILRVYPSAMRVKSTNFKPHIGWMYGAQMVAFNMQGHGKSLWLMQGMFRANGGCGYVKKPQILMQKHQCDNEYDPTKIESMKKTLKVKVYMGHGWSSDFSPTHFDKCSPPDFFTKIRIIGMPGDVAKNKTKVIMDNWFPVWNEEFEFCLSVPELAMLMIQVKDKDQGMDDFAGQTCLPVSELKHGFRSVPLYDKKGEKFKSVKLLMRFQFE
;
A
#
# COMPACT_ATOMS: atom_id res chain seq x y z
N MET A 1 19.11 -48.27 -6.16
CA MET A 1 20.02 -47.54 -5.23
C MET A 1 21.08 -46.83 -6.05
N GLY A 2 20.93 -45.52 -6.27
CA GLY A 2 21.96 -44.70 -6.91
C GLY A 2 22.80 -43.96 -5.86
N ASN A 3 24.10 -43.84 -6.09
CA ASN A 3 24.96 -43.00 -5.25
C ASN A 3 24.75 -41.53 -5.63
N ASN A 4 23.77 -40.87 -5.00
CA ASN A 4 23.76 -39.40 -4.96
C ASN A 4 25.02 -38.95 -4.20
N MET A 5 26.02 -38.45 -4.91
CA MET A 5 27.15 -37.78 -4.30
C MET A 5 26.62 -36.60 -3.51
N ALA A 6 26.64 -36.69 -2.18
CA ALA A 6 26.13 -35.65 -1.31
C ALA A 6 26.86 -34.34 -1.60
N THR A 7 26.14 -33.37 -2.15
CA THR A 7 26.60 -32.00 -2.37
C THR A 7 26.86 -31.35 -1.01
N HIS A 8 27.93 -30.56 -0.92
CA HIS A 8 28.35 -29.95 0.35
C HIS A 8 28.79 -28.50 0.16
N ASN A 9 28.15 -27.59 0.88
CA ASN A 9 28.62 -26.22 1.00
C ASN A 9 29.84 -26.16 1.92
N LYS A 10 30.82 -25.32 1.58
CA LYS A 10 32.11 -25.19 2.27
C LYS A 10 32.27 -23.78 2.84
N TYR A 11 32.41 -23.68 4.15
CA TYR A 11 32.56 -22.41 4.86
C TYR A 11 33.92 -22.31 5.55
N LYS A 12 34.54 -21.13 5.51
CA LYS A 12 35.79 -20.85 6.22
C LYS A 12 35.49 -20.45 7.66
N SER A 13 35.89 -21.31 8.60
CA SER A 13 35.90 -21.01 10.03
C SER A 13 37.19 -20.25 10.41
N PHE A 14 37.21 -19.69 11.61
CA PHE A 14 38.42 -19.10 12.21
C PHE A 14 39.60 -20.10 12.19
N MET A 15 40.81 -19.60 11.97
CA MET A 15 42.04 -20.38 11.71
C MET A 15 41.97 -21.36 10.51
N PHE A 16 41.38 -20.92 9.39
CA PHE A 16 41.39 -21.60 8.08
C PHE A 16 40.68 -22.98 7.99
N PHE A 17 40.12 -23.51 9.09
CA PHE A 17 39.35 -24.75 9.06
C PHE A 17 38.13 -24.64 8.14
N ILE A 18 37.92 -25.63 7.27
CA ILE A 18 36.76 -25.67 6.36
C ILE A 18 35.65 -26.51 7.01
N ARG A 19 34.55 -25.85 7.40
CA ARG A 19 33.30 -26.53 7.74
C ARG A 19 32.61 -27.00 6.46
N LYS A 20 32.01 -28.20 6.50
CA LYS A 20 31.23 -28.77 5.41
C LYS A 20 29.81 -29.00 5.89
N PHE A 21 28.83 -28.49 5.17
CA PHE A 21 27.41 -28.70 5.44
C PHE A 21 26.79 -29.44 4.27
N LYS A 22 26.09 -30.55 4.54
CA LYS A 22 25.40 -31.32 3.50
C LYS A 22 24.27 -30.47 2.94
N VAL A 23 24.23 -30.29 1.62
CA VAL A 23 23.05 -29.75 0.94
C VAL A 23 21.99 -30.85 0.90
N ILE A 24 20.79 -30.52 1.35
CA ILE A 24 19.61 -31.37 1.26
C ILE A 24 18.61 -30.56 0.44
N GLU A 25 18.46 -30.91 -0.83
CA GLU A 25 17.35 -30.43 -1.64
C GLU A 25 16.05 -31.06 -1.13
N PRO A 26 14.92 -30.34 -1.13
CA PRO A 26 13.69 -30.81 -0.52
C PRO A 26 12.94 -31.76 -1.45
N ASP A 27 12.59 -32.93 -0.95
CA ASP A 27 11.66 -33.86 -1.60
C ASP A 27 10.22 -33.26 -1.65
N PRO A 28 9.34 -33.75 -2.54
CA PRO A 28 7.93 -33.34 -2.59
C PRO A 28 7.23 -33.51 -1.22
N PRO A 29 6.39 -32.56 -0.76
CA PRO A 29 5.66 -32.72 0.50
C PRO A 29 4.65 -33.87 0.46
N GLN A 30 4.51 -34.63 1.56
CA GLN A 30 3.57 -35.76 1.67
C GLN A 30 2.14 -35.41 1.20
N ASP A 31 1.61 -34.25 1.57
CA ASP A 31 0.29 -33.78 1.12
C ASP A 31 0.16 -33.71 -0.43
N LEU A 32 1.27 -33.46 -1.13
CA LEU A 32 1.35 -33.43 -2.59
C LEU A 32 1.51 -34.84 -3.17
N GLU A 33 2.21 -35.75 -2.49
CA GLU A 33 2.25 -37.18 -2.85
C GLU A 33 0.85 -37.81 -2.77
N GLU A 34 0.13 -37.55 -1.67
CA GLU A 34 -1.26 -37.98 -1.45
C GLU A 34 -2.20 -37.40 -2.50
N ALA A 35 -2.06 -36.10 -2.82
CA ALA A 35 -2.82 -35.48 -3.89
C ALA A 35 -2.50 -36.10 -5.25
N PHE A 36 -1.22 -36.21 -5.63
CA PHE A 36 -0.78 -36.81 -6.90
C PHE A 36 -1.36 -38.22 -7.05
N SER A 37 -1.15 -39.09 -6.05
CA SER A 37 -1.68 -40.46 -6.01
C SER A 37 -3.21 -40.50 -6.16
N LYS A 38 -3.95 -39.59 -5.51
CA LYS A 38 -5.40 -39.47 -5.69
C LYS A 38 -5.79 -39.13 -7.14
N PHE A 39 -5.09 -38.21 -7.80
CA PHE A 39 -5.44 -37.78 -9.16
C PHE A 39 -4.94 -38.72 -10.27
N THR A 40 -3.86 -39.48 -10.04
CA THR A 40 -3.35 -40.52 -10.96
C THR A 40 -3.95 -41.90 -10.72
N GLY A 41 -4.66 -42.12 -9.60
CA GLY A 41 -5.20 -43.43 -9.22
C GLY A 41 -4.13 -44.39 -8.69
N GLY A 42 -3.06 -43.86 -8.08
CA GLY A 42 -1.88 -44.62 -7.67
C GLY A 42 -0.84 -44.83 -8.78
N GLY A 43 -1.05 -44.25 -9.97
CA GLY A 43 -0.05 -44.24 -11.04
C GLY A 43 1.14 -43.34 -10.73
N SER A 44 2.31 -43.70 -11.27
CA SER A 44 3.57 -42.93 -11.13
C SER A 44 3.64 -41.67 -11.98
N HIS A 45 2.70 -41.49 -12.91
CA HIS A 45 2.65 -40.41 -13.88
C HIS A 45 1.24 -39.80 -13.95
N MET A 46 1.17 -38.54 -14.37
CA MET A 46 -0.05 -37.76 -14.52
C MET A 46 -0.23 -37.31 -15.97
N SER A 47 -1.42 -37.54 -16.55
CA SER A 47 -1.80 -37.08 -17.89
C SER A 47 -2.30 -35.62 -17.88
N VAL A 48 -2.49 -35.03 -19.06
CA VAL A 48 -3.02 -33.65 -19.21
C VAL A 48 -4.40 -33.49 -18.59
N GLU A 49 -5.28 -34.49 -18.74
CA GLU A 49 -6.64 -34.49 -18.19
C GLU A 49 -6.65 -34.70 -16.67
N GLN A 50 -5.72 -35.50 -16.15
CA GLN A 50 -5.54 -35.67 -14.70
C GLN A 50 -4.97 -34.40 -14.06
N LEU A 51 -4.05 -33.70 -14.74
CA LEU A 51 -3.56 -32.39 -14.35
C LEU A 51 -4.68 -31.34 -14.39
N HIS A 52 -5.48 -31.30 -15.46
CA HIS A 52 -6.65 -30.42 -15.56
C HIS A 52 -7.60 -30.62 -14.37
N ARG A 53 -7.92 -31.88 -14.06
CA ARG A 53 -8.75 -32.23 -12.90
C ARG A 53 -8.11 -31.83 -11.57
N PHE A 54 -6.79 -31.96 -11.40
CA PHE A 54 -6.07 -31.45 -10.22
C PHE A 54 -6.14 -29.92 -10.10
N MET A 55 -5.96 -29.19 -11.20
CA MET A 55 -6.03 -27.72 -11.19
C MET A 55 -7.46 -27.21 -10.89
N VAL A 56 -8.50 -27.87 -11.40
CA VAL A 56 -9.89 -27.51 -11.07
C VAL A 56 -10.26 -27.95 -9.65
N GLU A 57 -10.15 -29.24 -9.31
CA GLU A 57 -10.68 -29.82 -8.07
C GLU A 57 -9.80 -29.60 -6.83
N HIS A 58 -8.47 -29.50 -6.98
CA HIS A 58 -7.55 -29.37 -5.84
C HIS A 58 -6.94 -27.97 -5.69
N GLN A 59 -6.70 -27.27 -6.81
CA GLN A 59 -6.27 -25.87 -6.76
C GLN A 59 -7.44 -24.87 -6.74
N GLY A 60 -8.67 -25.33 -7.02
CA GLY A 60 -9.86 -24.46 -7.03
C GLY A 60 -9.87 -23.45 -8.18
N GLU A 61 -9.20 -23.76 -9.29
CA GLU A 61 -9.18 -22.90 -10.47
C GLU A 61 -10.41 -23.18 -11.35
N GLU A 62 -11.59 -22.75 -10.90
CA GLU A 62 -12.91 -23.02 -11.53
C GLU A 62 -13.03 -22.62 -13.01
N HIS A 63 -12.09 -21.81 -13.53
CA HIS A 63 -12.07 -21.34 -14.92
C HIS A 63 -10.86 -21.86 -15.72
N HIS A 64 -10.06 -22.77 -15.16
CA HIS A 64 -8.92 -23.38 -15.84
C HIS A 64 -9.40 -24.32 -16.96
N THR A 65 -9.02 -24.04 -18.20
CA THR A 65 -9.41 -24.88 -19.34
C THR A 65 -8.40 -26.01 -19.55
N LEU A 66 -8.79 -27.07 -20.28
CA LEU A 66 -7.85 -28.12 -20.68
C LEU A 66 -6.66 -27.55 -21.45
N SER A 67 -6.87 -26.50 -22.26
CA SER A 67 -5.79 -25.82 -22.98
C SER A 67 -4.86 -25.00 -22.08
N ASP A 68 -5.30 -24.59 -20.90
CA ASP A 68 -4.39 -24.02 -19.90
C ASP A 68 -3.53 -25.09 -19.23
N SER A 69 -4.07 -26.31 -19.09
CA SER A 69 -3.30 -27.49 -18.67
C SER A 69 -2.31 -27.95 -19.74
N GLU A 70 -2.67 -27.90 -21.03
CA GLU A 70 -1.77 -28.15 -22.17
C GLU A 70 -0.55 -27.21 -22.13
N LYS A 71 -0.76 -25.89 -21.96
CA LYS A 71 0.33 -24.89 -21.85
C LYS A 71 1.25 -25.15 -20.66
N VAL A 72 0.70 -25.59 -19.52
CA VAL A 72 1.49 -26.03 -18.37
C VAL A 72 2.32 -27.27 -18.71
N PHE A 73 1.72 -28.23 -19.41
CA PHE A 73 2.38 -29.46 -19.86
C PHE A 73 3.54 -29.18 -20.82
N GLU A 74 3.30 -28.37 -21.86
CA GLU A 74 4.35 -27.90 -22.79
C GLU A 74 5.51 -27.25 -22.04
N ARG A 75 5.20 -26.41 -21.04
CA ARG A 75 6.23 -25.73 -20.23
C ARG A 75 7.07 -26.71 -19.42
N ILE A 76 6.45 -27.71 -18.80
CA ILE A 76 7.16 -28.77 -18.08
C ILE A 76 8.05 -29.58 -19.05
N LEU A 77 7.54 -29.92 -20.23
CA LEU A 77 8.29 -30.66 -21.26
C LEU A 77 9.47 -29.84 -21.85
N GLN A 78 9.34 -28.52 -21.96
CA GLN A 78 10.45 -27.62 -22.33
C GLN A 78 11.56 -27.62 -21.27
N GLU A 79 11.19 -27.56 -19.98
CA GLU A 79 12.15 -27.60 -18.88
C GLU A 79 12.81 -29.00 -18.76
N ARG A 80 12.04 -30.09 -18.94
CA ARG A 80 12.57 -31.46 -19.09
C ARG A 80 13.65 -31.53 -20.18
N LYS A 81 13.38 -31.00 -21.38
CA LYS A 81 14.33 -30.97 -22.51
C LYS A 81 15.59 -30.15 -22.18
N THR A 82 15.44 -28.99 -21.52
CA THR A 82 16.57 -28.14 -21.12
C THR A 82 17.48 -28.80 -20.06
N CYS A 83 16.93 -29.68 -19.23
CA CYS A 83 17.69 -30.42 -18.21
C CYS A 83 18.27 -31.77 -18.68
N GLN A 84 17.95 -32.26 -19.89
CA GLN A 84 18.21 -33.65 -20.30
C GLN A 84 18.98 -33.81 -21.63
N GLU A 85 19.94 -32.94 -21.94
CA GLU A 85 20.80 -33.02 -23.15
C GLU A 85 21.69 -34.29 -23.26
N THR A 86 21.53 -35.31 -22.40
CA THR A 86 22.45 -36.45 -22.28
C THR A 86 21.81 -37.85 -22.21
N VAL A 87 20.47 -38.00 -22.30
CA VAL A 87 19.80 -39.32 -22.22
C VAL A 87 18.84 -39.54 -23.40
N LYS A 88 18.80 -40.79 -23.90
CA LYS A 88 17.89 -41.20 -24.99
C LYS A 88 16.44 -41.28 -24.48
N ILE A 89 15.52 -40.66 -25.21
CA ILE A 89 14.09 -40.61 -24.89
C ILE A 89 13.41 -41.93 -25.28
N ASP A 90 12.51 -42.43 -24.44
CA ASP A 90 11.47 -43.40 -24.83
C ASP A 90 10.21 -42.62 -25.26
N HIS A 91 9.88 -42.70 -26.55
CA HIS A 91 8.81 -41.93 -27.18
C HIS A 91 7.39 -42.22 -26.63
N SER A 92 7.22 -43.26 -25.80
CA SER A 92 5.96 -43.51 -25.09
C SER A 92 5.64 -42.48 -24.00
N THR A 93 6.63 -41.71 -23.51
CA THR A 93 6.52 -40.88 -22.29
C THR A 93 6.36 -39.36 -22.53
N GLU A 94 6.13 -38.92 -23.78
CA GLU A 94 6.04 -37.48 -24.11
C GLU A 94 4.75 -36.80 -23.59
N HIS A 95 3.73 -37.56 -23.16
CA HIS A 95 2.41 -37.05 -22.76
C HIS A 95 2.10 -37.25 -21.26
N GLU A 96 3.14 -37.48 -20.44
CA GLU A 96 3.03 -37.78 -19.01
C GLU A 96 4.04 -36.97 -18.18
N ILE A 97 3.62 -36.45 -17.01
CA ILE A 97 4.51 -35.78 -16.02
C ILE A 97 4.63 -36.57 -14.72
N THR A 98 5.79 -36.48 -14.09
CA THR A 98 6.10 -37.10 -12.79
C THR A 98 5.72 -36.20 -11.61
N LEU A 99 5.66 -36.77 -10.40
CA LEU A 99 5.48 -36.05 -9.14
C LEU A 99 6.50 -34.90 -8.95
N ASP A 100 7.78 -35.18 -9.23
CA ASP A 100 8.85 -34.18 -9.14
C ASP A 100 8.66 -33.01 -10.11
N GLU A 101 8.13 -33.28 -11.30
CA GLU A 101 7.86 -32.25 -12.30
C GLU A 101 6.64 -31.41 -11.93
N LEU A 102 5.59 -32.02 -11.37
CA LEU A 102 4.47 -31.29 -10.77
C LEU A 102 4.94 -30.42 -9.60
N PHE A 103 5.81 -30.95 -8.74
CA PHE A 103 6.38 -30.22 -7.60
C PHE A 103 7.22 -29.01 -8.05
N ARG A 104 8.10 -29.17 -9.05
CA ARG A 104 8.83 -28.06 -9.69
C ARG A 104 7.88 -27.06 -10.34
N PHE A 105 6.84 -27.51 -11.03
CA PHE A 105 5.81 -26.64 -11.61
C PHE A 105 5.07 -25.81 -10.56
N LEU A 106 4.71 -26.40 -9.42
CA LEU A 106 4.02 -25.67 -8.34
C LEU A 106 4.87 -24.54 -7.72
N LEU A 107 6.19 -24.53 -7.97
CA LEU A 107 7.11 -23.44 -7.62
C LEU A 107 7.18 -22.32 -8.70
N HIS A 108 6.47 -22.44 -9.84
CA HIS A 108 6.39 -21.36 -10.84
C HIS A 108 5.31 -20.35 -10.50
N ASN A 109 5.73 -19.20 -9.97
CA ASN A 109 4.88 -18.06 -9.61
C ASN A 109 3.90 -17.62 -10.70
N ASP A 110 4.29 -17.73 -11.97
CA ASP A 110 3.56 -17.08 -13.06
C ASP A 110 2.35 -17.92 -13.53
N PHE A 111 2.36 -19.22 -13.23
CA PHE A 111 1.21 -20.12 -13.37
C PHE A 111 0.52 -20.39 -12.02
N ASN A 112 1.30 -20.53 -10.94
CA ASN A 112 0.84 -20.97 -9.63
C ASN A 112 1.03 -19.92 -8.50
N GLY A 113 0.95 -18.63 -8.85
CA GLY A 113 0.97 -17.53 -7.89
C GLY A 113 -0.25 -17.53 -6.96
N PRO A 114 -0.18 -16.85 -5.80
CA PRO A 114 -1.14 -17.03 -4.72
C PRO A 114 -2.40 -16.16 -4.83
N LEU A 115 -2.44 -15.20 -5.76
CA LEU A 115 -3.52 -14.21 -5.92
C LEU A 115 -4.16 -14.29 -7.31
N LYS A 116 -5.35 -13.71 -7.45
CA LYS A 116 -5.96 -13.45 -8.76
C LYS A 116 -5.25 -12.30 -9.47
N THR A 117 -4.92 -12.48 -10.74
CA THR A 117 -4.24 -11.48 -11.58
C THR A 117 -5.20 -10.52 -12.29
N GLN A 118 -6.49 -10.84 -12.34
CA GLN A 118 -7.50 -10.07 -13.09
C GLN A 118 -8.41 -9.22 -12.20
N VAL A 119 -8.84 -8.09 -12.75
CA VAL A 119 -9.85 -7.20 -12.15
C VAL A 119 -11.20 -7.90 -12.21
N HIS A 120 -11.80 -8.15 -11.05
CA HIS A 120 -13.02 -8.97 -10.94
C HIS A 120 -14.03 -8.44 -9.92
N HIS A 121 -13.69 -7.41 -9.12
CA HIS A 121 -14.73 -6.63 -8.44
C HIS A 121 -15.59 -5.89 -9.45
N ASP A 122 -16.85 -5.66 -9.10
CA ASP A 122 -17.67 -4.64 -9.76
C ASP A 122 -16.99 -3.27 -9.65
N MET A 123 -16.74 -2.63 -10.80
CA MET A 123 -16.10 -1.31 -10.92
C MET A 123 -17.09 -0.19 -11.29
N GLY A 124 -18.39 -0.49 -11.33
CA GLY A 124 -19.47 0.43 -11.70
C GLY A 124 -20.10 1.22 -10.53
N ALA A 125 -19.71 0.95 -9.28
CA ALA A 125 -20.17 1.71 -8.12
C ALA A 125 -19.43 3.07 -7.98
N PRO A 126 -19.92 4.01 -7.15
CA PRO A 126 -19.28 5.30 -6.91
C PRO A 126 -17.85 5.21 -6.35
N LEU A 127 -16.99 6.19 -6.63
CA LEU A 127 -15.63 6.25 -6.05
C LEU A 127 -15.58 6.15 -4.51
N SER A 128 -16.61 6.57 -3.79
CA SER A 128 -16.71 6.41 -2.32
C SER A 128 -16.77 4.95 -1.86
N HIS A 129 -17.13 4.01 -2.75
CA HIS A 129 -17.26 2.58 -2.46
C HIS A 129 -15.94 1.80 -2.65
N TYR A 130 -14.81 2.47 -2.92
CA TYR A 130 -13.50 1.83 -3.11
C TYR A 130 -12.46 2.41 -2.16
N PHE A 131 -11.58 1.56 -1.64
CA PHE A 131 -10.25 1.97 -1.20
C PHE A 131 -9.40 2.28 -2.44
N ILE A 132 -8.61 3.35 -2.38
CA ILE A 132 -7.85 3.89 -3.52
C ILE A 132 -6.38 3.98 -3.15
N TYR A 133 -5.50 3.44 -4.00
CA TYR A 133 -4.06 3.44 -3.79
C TYR A 133 -3.53 4.88 -3.83
N THR A 134 -3.13 5.41 -2.66
CA THR A 134 -2.93 6.85 -2.44
C THR A 134 -1.52 7.18 -1.98
N GLY A 135 -0.82 8.03 -2.74
CA GLY A 135 0.44 8.63 -2.33
C GLY A 135 0.27 9.83 -1.38
N HIS A 136 1.33 10.15 -0.65
CA HIS A 136 1.52 11.38 0.12
C HIS A 136 2.80 12.06 -0.37
N ASN A 137 2.78 13.39 -0.55
CA ASN A 137 3.88 14.23 -1.04
C ASN A 137 4.67 13.54 -2.17
N SER A 138 3.94 13.19 -3.25
CA SER A 138 4.35 12.15 -4.21
C SER A 138 5.54 12.53 -5.10
N TYR A 139 6.00 13.76 -4.99
CA TYR A 139 7.16 14.35 -5.65
C TYR A 139 8.46 14.22 -4.83
N LEU A 140 8.41 13.86 -3.54
CA LEU A 140 9.60 13.80 -2.68
C LEU A 140 10.44 12.54 -2.92
N THR A 141 11.73 12.74 -3.19
CA THR A 141 12.71 11.63 -3.35
C THR A 141 13.09 10.96 -2.02
N GLY A 142 12.90 11.62 -0.87
CA GLY A 142 13.34 11.12 0.42
C GLY A 142 12.58 11.69 1.62
N ASN A 143 13.28 12.43 2.49
CA ASN A 143 12.78 12.99 3.74
C ASN A 143 11.97 14.31 3.55
N GLN A 144 11.14 14.68 4.52
CA GLN A 144 10.22 15.83 4.43
C GLN A 144 10.87 17.21 4.68
N LEU A 145 12.19 17.30 4.85
CA LEU A 145 12.89 18.54 5.24
C LEU A 145 14.00 18.98 4.27
N SER A 146 14.62 18.04 3.55
CA SER A 146 15.85 18.30 2.78
C SER A 146 16.12 17.31 1.63
N SER A 147 15.10 16.61 1.11
CA SER A 147 15.26 15.79 -0.10
C SER A 147 14.77 16.52 -1.34
N ASP A 148 15.32 16.18 -2.50
CA ASP A 148 14.92 16.83 -3.74
C ASP A 148 13.48 16.47 -4.11
N CYS A 149 12.74 17.42 -4.66
CA CYS A 149 11.49 17.18 -5.36
C CYS A 149 11.81 16.81 -6.81
N SER A 150 11.19 15.75 -7.33
CA SER A 150 11.34 15.34 -8.73
C SER A 150 10.16 14.47 -9.17
N GLU A 151 10.07 14.13 -10.45
CA GLU A 151 8.95 13.36 -11.00
C GLU A 151 9.18 11.84 -11.01
N GLU A 152 10.40 11.34 -10.86
CA GLU A 152 10.67 9.89 -10.83
C GLU A 152 9.91 9.16 -9.70
N PRO A 153 9.74 9.71 -8.48
CA PRO A 153 8.87 9.11 -7.46
C PRO A 153 7.40 9.02 -7.89
N ILE A 154 6.91 9.96 -8.72
CA ILE A 154 5.56 9.93 -9.30
C ILE A 154 5.47 8.82 -10.36
N ILE A 155 6.46 8.73 -11.25
CA ILE A 155 6.55 7.69 -12.27
C ILE A 155 6.55 6.29 -11.63
N GLU A 156 7.38 6.08 -10.60
CA GLU A 156 7.45 4.80 -9.89
C GLU A 156 6.19 4.50 -9.07
N ALA A 157 5.53 5.51 -8.49
CA ALA A 157 4.22 5.37 -7.87
C ALA A 157 3.17 4.88 -8.90
N LEU A 158 3.08 5.53 -10.06
CA LEU A 158 2.12 5.19 -11.11
C LEU A 158 2.37 3.78 -11.69
N LYS A 159 3.62 3.40 -11.96
CA LYS A 159 4.01 2.02 -12.36
C LYS A 159 3.64 0.96 -11.31
N ARG A 160 3.68 1.31 -10.02
CA ARG A 160 3.28 0.42 -8.90
C ARG A 160 1.77 0.34 -8.70
N GLY A 161 0.96 1.03 -9.53
CA GLY A 161 -0.49 1.02 -9.45
C GLY A 161 -1.10 2.12 -8.56
N VAL A 162 -0.32 3.07 -8.02
CA VAL A 162 -0.86 4.23 -7.29
C VAL A 162 -1.83 4.99 -8.18
N ARG A 163 -2.99 5.36 -7.64
CA ARG A 163 -4.10 6.04 -8.34
C ARG A 163 -4.36 7.45 -7.84
N VAL A 164 -3.79 7.85 -6.70
CA VAL A 164 -3.85 9.24 -6.21
C VAL A 164 -2.44 9.77 -6.02
N ILE A 165 -2.13 10.87 -6.71
CA ILE A 165 -0.83 11.56 -6.70
C ILE A 165 -1.02 12.93 -6.06
N GLU A 166 -0.13 13.30 -5.14
CA GLU A 166 -0.15 14.59 -4.45
C GLU A 166 0.91 15.55 -5.01
N LEU A 167 0.49 16.80 -5.27
CA LEU A 167 1.33 17.90 -5.76
C LEU A 167 1.04 19.18 -4.95
N ASP A 168 2.06 19.77 -4.35
CA ASP A 168 1.93 20.98 -3.53
C ASP A 168 2.43 22.18 -4.32
N LEU A 169 1.51 23.06 -4.74
CA LEU A 169 1.76 24.07 -5.75
C LEU A 169 2.08 25.42 -5.13
N TRP A 170 3.31 25.89 -5.38
CA TRP A 170 3.83 27.15 -4.87
C TRP A 170 4.22 28.10 -6.02
N PRO A 171 4.11 29.43 -5.81
CA PRO A 171 4.77 30.39 -6.70
C PRO A 171 6.29 30.26 -6.60
N THR A 172 7.00 30.56 -7.69
CA THR A 172 8.43 30.88 -7.63
C THR A 172 8.66 32.23 -6.95
N CYS A 173 9.90 32.56 -6.57
CA CYS A 173 10.23 33.81 -5.87
C CYS A 173 9.78 35.06 -6.64
N ASN A 174 9.87 35.03 -7.98
CA ASN A 174 9.44 36.10 -8.88
C ASN A 174 7.91 36.13 -9.09
N LYS A 175 7.20 35.06 -8.69
CA LYS A 175 5.74 34.85 -8.81
C LYS A 175 5.20 34.68 -10.25
N ASP A 176 6.06 34.65 -11.25
CA ASP A 176 5.67 34.43 -12.67
C ASP A 176 5.35 32.95 -13.01
N TYR A 177 5.86 32.00 -12.21
CA TYR A 177 5.83 30.56 -12.49
C TYR A 177 5.39 29.73 -11.29
N ILE A 178 4.99 28.48 -11.57
CA ILE A 178 4.50 27.51 -10.59
C ILE A 178 5.56 26.41 -10.43
N LYS A 179 5.90 26.10 -9.18
CA LYS A 179 6.75 24.98 -8.79
C LYS A 179 5.95 23.98 -7.92
N VAL A 180 6.38 22.73 -7.92
CA VAL A 180 5.99 21.73 -6.92
C VAL A 180 7.10 21.66 -5.89
N ASP A 181 6.76 21.84 -4.61
CA ASP A 181 7.73 22.00 -3.52
C ASP A 181 7.11 21.74 -2.15
N HIS A 182 7.92 21.25 -1.19
CA HIS A 182 7.47 21.07 0.18
C HIS A 182 7.75 22.36 0.99
N GLY A 183 6.71 23.20 1.09
CA GLY A 183 6.83 24.56 1.60
C GLY A 183 7.50 24.68 2.98
N TRP A 184 8.25 25.76 3.17
CA TRP A 184 9.01 26.07 4.39
C TRP A 184 10.14 25.09 4.74
N THR A 185 10.59 24.26 3.79
CA THR A 185 11.70 23.32 3.98
C THR A 185 12.82 23.51 2.95
N PHE A 186 13.93 22.79 3.09
CA PHE A 186 15.13 22.91 2.25
C PHE A 186 15.12 21.92 1.07
N THR A 187 13.94 21.67 0.51
CA THR A 187 13.75 20.80 -0.66
C THR A 187 14.05 21.56 -1.95
N ASN A 188 14.76 20.95 -2.90
CA ASN A 188 14.91 21.53 -4.24
C ASN A 188 13.60 21.31 -5.03
N PRO A 189 13.00 22.34 -5.63
CA PRO A 189 11.68 22.23 -6.27
C PRO A 189 11.73 21.69 -7.71
N VAL A 190 10.62 21.10 -8.16
CA VAL A 190 10.44 20.62 -9.54
C VAL A 190 9.39 21.44 -10.30
N SER A 191 9.51 21.52 -11.63
CA SER A 191 8.53 22.18 -12.49
C SER A 191 7.19 21.43 -12.49
N VAL A 192 6.08 22.16 -12.31
CA VAL A 192 4.74 21.55 -12.36
C VAL A 192 4.44 20.93 -13.72
N VAL A 193 4.92 21.52 -14.81
CA VAL A 193 4.74 21.00 -16.18
C VAL A 193 5.34 19.60 -16.30
N LYS A 194 6.57 19.40 -15.82
CA LYS A 194 7.29 18.11 -15.82
C LYS A 194 6.51 17.03 -15.05
N CYS A 195 5.87 17.41 -13.94
CA CYS A 195 5.01 16.52 -13.16
C CYS A 195 3.71 16.17 -13.89
N LEU A 196 3.04 17.15 -14.52
CA LEU A 196 1.78 16.92 -15.25
C LEU A 196 2.01 16.08 -16.52
N GLU A 197 3.13 16.30 -17.22
CA GLU A 197 3.55 15.52 -18.39
C GLU A 197 3.86 14.07 -18.01
N CYS A 198 4.63 13.82 -16.95
CA CYS A 198 4.89 12.43 -16.52
C CYS A 198 3.61 11.73 -16.02
N ILE A 199 2.68 12.46 -15.37
CA ILE A 199 1.39 11.88 -15.00
C ILE A 199 0.61 11.51 -16.26
N LYS A 200 0.61 12.34 -17.31
CA LYS A 200 -0.06 12.03 -18.59
C LYS A 200 0.51 10.76 -19.24
N GLU A 201 1.83 10.60 -19.24
CA GLU A 201 2.54 9.44 -19.81
C GLU A 201 2.28 8.15 -19.00
N TYR A 202 2.45 8.20 -17.68
CA TYR A 202 2.45 7.00 -16.83
C TYR A 202 1.10 6.66 -16.19
N ALA A 203 0.09 7.54 -16.24
CA ALA A 203 -1.19 7.37 -15.53
C ALA A 203 -1.81 5.98 -15.70
N PHE A 204 -1.87 5.48 -16.94
CA PHE A 204 -2.62 4.28 -17.27
C PHE A 204 -1.77 3.04 -17.55
N VAL A 205 -0.44 3.12 -17.37
CA VAL A 205 0.51 2.02 -17.63
C VAL A 205 0.22 0.78 -16.76
N ALA A 206 -0.09 0.98 -15.48
CA ALA A 206 -0.39 -0.11 -14.54
C ALA A 206 -1.89 -0.43 -14.41
N SER A 207 -2.78 0.47 -14.84
CA SER A 207 -4.23 0.34 -14.63
C SER A 207 -5.02 1.34 -15.48
N PRO A 208 -6.06 0.93 -16.21
CA PRO A 208 -6.91 1.83 -17.01
C PRO A 208 -7.91 2.63 -16.15
N TYR A 209 -7.92 2.45 -14.84
CA TYR A 209 -8.79 3.18 -13.91
C TYR A 209 -8.22 4.55 -13.55
N PRO A 210 -9.06 5.56 -13.24
CA PRO A 210 -8.67 6.97 -13.21
C PRO A 210 -7.52 7.27 -12.24
N VAL A 211 -6.77 8.32 -12.57
CA VAL A 211 -5.79 8.93 -11.67
C VAL A 211 -6.34 10.24 -11.11
N ILE A 212 -6.29 10.40 -9.79
CA ILE A 212 -6.72 11.60 -9.08
C ILE A 212 -5.48 12.39 -8.68
N ILE A 213 -5.36 13.64 -9.14
CA ILE A 213 -4.33 14.56 -8.68
C ILE A 213 -4.90 15.36 -7.52
N THR A 214 -4.34 15.19 -6.33
CA THR A 214 -4.69 15.97 -5.15
C THR A 214 -3.72 17.13 -5.01
N ILE A 215 -4.26 18.35 -5.08
CA ILE A 215 -3.46 19.57 -5.05
C ILE A 215 -3.57 20.21 -3.68
N GLU A 216 -2.43 20.54 -3.07
CA GLU A 216 -2.37 21.63 -2.10
C GLU A 216 -2.03 22.94 -2.81
N ASP A 217 -2.87 23.97 -2.63
CA ASP A 217 -2.91 25.18 -3.44
C ASP A 217 -2.48 26.41 -2.63
N HIS A 218 -1.25 26.86 -2.87
CA HIS A 218 -0.66 28.09 -2.32
C HIS A 218 -0.53 29.20 -3.37
N LEU A 219 -1.29 29.12 -4.48
CA LEU A 219 -1.16 30.01 -5.63
C LEU A 219 -1.93 31.34 -5.48
N THR A 220 -1.56 32.33 -6.30
CA THR A 220 -2.37 33.55 -6.52
C THR A 220 -3.50 33.28 -7.52
N THR A 221 -4.46 34.20 -7.66
CA THR A 221 -5.56 34.06 -8.63
C THR A 221 -5.07 33.92 -10.07
N ASP A 222 -4.04 34.67 -10.46
CA ASP A 222 -3.48 34.64 -11.82
C ASP A 222 -2.74 33.33 -12.09
N LEU A 223 -2.01 32.82 -11.08
CA LEU A 223 -1.35 31.52 -11.16
C LEU A 223 -2.36 30.36 -11.13
N ARG A 224 -3.52 30.50 -10.48
CA ARG A 224 -4.64 29.55 -10.61
C ARG A 224 -5.18 29.50 -12.04
N ALA A 225 -5.39 30.65 -12.68
CA ALA A 225 -5.81 30.69 -14.09
C ALA A 225 -4.78 30.01 -15.01
N LYS A 226 -3.50 30.39 -14.87
CA LYS A 226 -2.37 29.80 -15.60
C LYS A 226 -2.23 28.29 -15.36
N PHE A 227 -2.49 27.82 -14.14
CA PHE A 227 -2.53 26.38 -13.84
C PHE A 227 -3.69 25.67 -14.53
N ALA A 228 -4.88 26.27 -14.53
CA ALA A 228 -6.06 25.69 -15.19
C ALA A 228 -5.85 25.56 -16.71
N GLU A 229 -5.22 26.58 -17.32
CA GLU A 229 -4.75 26.53 -18.71
C GLU A 229 -3.76 25.37 -18.92
N MET A 230 -2.68 25.29 -18.14
CA MET A 230 -1.67 24.23 -18.23
C MET A 230 -2.29 22.82 -18.10
N VAL A 231 -3.15 22.59 -17.10
CA VAL A 231 -3.82 21.30 -16.88
C VAL A 231 -4.73 20.93 -18.07
N THR A 232 -5.45 21.91 -18.62
CA THR A 232 -6.35 21.69 -19.75
C THR A 232 -5.57 21.43 -21.04
N GLN A 233 -4.47 22.15 -21.29
CA GLN A 233 -3.59 21.94 -22.45
C GLN A 233 -2.84 20.61 -22.38
N ILE A 234 -2.27 20.28 -21.21
CA ILE A 234 -1.45 19.06 -21.05
C ILE A 234 -2.33 17.82 -21.14
N PHE A 235 -3.41 17.69 -20.35
CA PHE A 235 -4.23 16.48 -20.39
C PHE A 235 -5.21 16.45 -21.58
N GLY A 236 -5.70 17.60 -22.05
CA GLY A 236 -6.71 17.67 -23.10
C GLY A 236 -7.94 16.82 -22.75
N GLU A 237 -8.37 15.95 -23.67
CA GLU A 237 -9.48 15.02 -23.45
C GLU A 237 -9.27 14.06 -22.27
N VAL A 238 -8.03 13.80 -21.83
CA VAL A 238 -7.78 12.94 -20.66
C VAL A 238 -8.32 13.57 -19.38
N LEU A 239 -8.44 14.90 -19.31
CA LEU A 239 -9.00 15.60 -18.16
C LEU A 239 -10.51 15.33 -18.03
N TYR A 240 -10.95 14.93 -16.84
CA TYR A 240 -12.37 14.91 -16.48
C TYR A 240 -12.67 16.03 -15.48
N TYR A 241 -13.73 16.77 -15.77
CA TYR A 241 -14.38 17.71 -14.86
C TYR A 241 -15.90 17.69 -15.05
N PRO A 242 -16.70 18.00 -14.01
CA PRO A 242 -18.16 18.05 -14.10
C PRO A 242 -18.65 19.19 -15.01
N GLY A 243 -19.83 19.01 -15.61
CA GLY A 243 -20.50 20.09 -16.36
C GLY A 243 -20.90 21.26 -15.46
N GLU A 244 -21.18 22.42 -16.07
CA GLU A 244 -21.34 23.71 -15.38
C GLU A 244 -22.50 23.74 -14.36
N GLU A 245 -23.48 22.85 -14.48
CA GLU A 245 -24.63 22.72 -13.56
C GLU A 245 -24.53 21.51 -12.61
N CYS A 246 -23.46 20.71 -12.67
CA CYS A 246 -23.41 19.39 -12.02
C CYS A 246 -23.00 19.43 -10.54
N CYS A 247 -23.93 19.83 -9.67
CA CYS A 247 -23.88 19.54 -8.22
C CYS A 247 -23.88 18.02 -7.97
N LEU A 248 -22.70 17.42 -7.80
CA LEU A 248 -22.55 15.97 -7.63
C LEU A 248 -23.23 15.49 -6.33
N THR A 249 -24.33 14.76 -6.47
CA THR A 249 -25.03 14.08 -5.36
C THR A 249 -24.41 12.72 -5.00
N GLU A 250 -23.64 12.16 -5.94
CA GLU A 250 -22.88 10.91 -5.85
C GLU A 250 -21.60 11.04 -6.70
N PHE A 251 -20.54 10.29 -6.39
CA PHE A 251 -19.33 10.29 -7.22
C PHE A 251 -19.49 9.40 -8.45
N PRO A 252 -18.94 9.78 -9.62
CA PRO A 252 -18.80 8.87 -10.76
C PRO A 252 -18.01 7.61 -10.42
N SER A 253 -18.20 6.54 -11.20
CA SER A 253 -17.55 5.24 -10.97
C SER A 253 -16.16 5.13 -11.60
N PRO A 254 -15.27 4.25 -11.09
CA PRO A 254 -14.02 3.92 -11.77
C PRO A 254 -14.22 3.44 -13.21
N LYS A 255 -15.29 2.68 -13.50
CA LYS A 255 -15.63 2.20 -14.85
C LYS A 255 -16.02 3.34 -15.81
N SER A 256 -16.78 4.34 -15.36
CA SER A 256 -17.13 5.51 -16.18
C SER A 256 -15.97 6.48 -16.40
N LEU A 257 -14.95 6.42 -15.54
CA LEU A 257 -13.78 7.31 -15.54
C LEU A 257 -12.52 6.62 -16.08
N LYS A 258 -12.64 5.49 -16.80
CA LYS A 258 -11.49 4.83 -17.42
C LYS A 258 -10.72 5.79 -18.32
N ASN A 259 -9.39 5.74 -18.24
CA ASN A 259 -8.46 6.60 -18.96
C ASN A 259 -8.69 8.11 -18.74
N ARG A 260 -9.18 8.53 -17.56
CA ARG A 260 -9.32 9.95 -17.17
C ARG A 260 -8.41 10.35 -16.01
N VAL A 261 -7.97 11.61 -16.03
CA VAL A 261 -7.28 12.30 -14.92
C VAL A 261 -8.26 13.28 -14.28
N ILE A 262 -8.25 13.36 -12.94
CA ILE A 262 -9.27 14.05 -12.13
C ILE A 262 -8.60 14.99 -11.12
N ILE A 263 -8.99 16.26 -11.06
CA ILE A 263 -8.44 17.20 -10.06
C ILE A 263 -9.27 17.19 -8.77
N SER A 264 -8.57 17.12 -7.63
CA SER A 264 -9.12 17.07 -6.28
C SER A 264 -8.47 18.13 -5.39
N THR A 265 -9.12 19.28 -5.20
CA THR A 265 -8.61 20.35 -4.33
C THR A 265 -9.72 21.12 -3.62
N LYS A 266 -9.33 22.11 -2.81
CA LYS A 266 -10.22 23.00 -2.07
C LYS A 266 -10.72 24.09 -3.03
N PRO A 267 -12.03 24.18 -3.32
CA PRO A 267 -12.54 25.27 -4.15
C PRO A 267 -12.26 26.63 -3.47
N PRO A 268 -11.90 27.68 -4.24
CA PRO A 268 -11.76 29.03 -3.71
C PRO A 268 -13.05 29.55 -3.06
N ARG A 269 -12.90 30.53 -2.15
CA ARG A 269 -14.02 31.08 -1.36
C ARG A 269 -14.82 32.08 -2.19
N GLU A 270 -16.07 31.76 -2.50
CA GLU A 270 -17.05 32.71 -3.03
C GLU A 270 -17.74 33.44 -1.87
N ARG A 271 -17.91 34.77 -1.98
CA ARG A 271 -18.73 35.57 -1.07
C ARG A 271 -20.13 35.74 -1.65
N PHE A 272 -21.09 34.96 -1.17
CA PHE A 272 -22.50 35.32 -1.34
C PHE A 272 -22.79 36.58 -0.51
N GLN A 273 -23.44 37.57 -1.12
CA GLN A 273 -23.92 38.76 -0.42
C GLN A 273 -25.20 38.42 0.38
N SER A 274 -25.04 37.78 1.53
CA SER A 274 -26.15 37.56 2.46
C SER A 274 -26.57 38.89 3.09
N ASN A 275 -27.70 39.45 2.65
CA ASN A 275 -28.32 40.62 3.26
C ASN A 275 -28.54 40.39 4.76
N GLN A 276 -28.24 41.40 5.58
CA GLN A 276 -28.37 41.29 7.03
C GLN A 276 -29.84 41.25 7.45
N ILE A 277 -30.28 40.11 7.97
CA ILE A 277 -31.40 40.05 8.92
C ILE A 277 -30.77 39.69 10.27
N LYS A 278 -30.94 40.57 11.26
CA LYS A 278 -30.46 40.36 12.63
C LYS A 278 -31.58 39.75 13.46
N ASP A 279 -31.41 38.50 13.86
CA ASP A 279 -32.18 37.93 14.98
C ASP A 279 -31.23 37.61 16.14
N ASN A 280 -31.63 38.04 17.34
CA ASN A 280 -30.84 37.89 18.56
C ASN A 280 -31.20 36.60 19.29
N SER A 281 -30.26 35.67 19.43
CA SER A 281 -30.33 34.58 20.41
C SER A 281 -28.97 34.37 21.07
N ASN A 282 -28.87 34.62 22.38
CA ASN A 282 -27.61 34.58 23.11
C ASN A 282 -27.09 33.14 23.29
N CYS A 283 -25.82 32.93 22.95
CA CYS A 283 -24.97 31.89 23.53
C CYS A 283 -23.68 32.55 24.04
N PRO A 284 -23.03 32.04 25.11
CA PRO A 284 -21.88 32.71 25.70
C PRO A 284 -20.67 32.74 24.77
N MET A 285 -20.05 33.91 24.63
CA MET A 285 -18.78 34.06 23.90
C MET A 285 -17.64 33.48 24.73
N LEU A 286 -16.97 32.46 24.19
CA LEU A 286 -15.60 32.09 24.57
C LEU A 286 -14.66 32.63 23.49
N ASN A 287 -13.67 33.41 23.91
CA ASN A 287 -12.61 33.90 23.03
C ASN A 287 -11.61 32.77 22.78
N GLU A 288 -11.70 32.10 21.63
CA GLU A 288 -10.63 31.26 21.11
C GLU A 288 -9.93 31.97 19.95
N SER A 289 -8.70 32.42 20.19
CA SER A 289 -7.80 32.94 19.18
C SER A 289 -7.35 31.82 18.23
N GLU A 290 -7.40 32.03 16.92
CA GLU A 290 -6.87 31.07 15.94
C GLU A 290 -5.34 30.94 16.09
N SER A 291 -4.87 29.88 16.76
CA SER A 291 -3.45 29.52 16.79
C SER A 291 -3.09 28.66 15.59
N SER A 292 -2.20 29.17 14.73
CA SER A 292 -1.38 28.33 13.85
C SER A 292 -0.48 27.44 14.71
N GLU A 293 -0.56 26.12 14.51
CA GLU A 293 0.32 25.15 15.18
C GLU A 293 1.73 25.17 14.55
N GLU A 294 2.54 26.17 14.91
CA GLU A 294 3.99 26.14 14.72
C GLU A 294 4.61 25.27 15.85
N GLU A 295 5.06 24.06 15.53
CA GLU A 295 5.76 23.19 16.50
C GLU A 295 7.18 23.71 16.79
N SER A 296 7.30 24.56 17.83
CA SER A 296 8.59 25.01 18.36
C SER A 296 9.37 23.86 19.01
N PHE A 297 10.69 23.83 18.80
CA PHE A 297 11.58 22.75 19.23
C PHE A 297 11.80 22.70 20.76
N GLY A 298 10.92 21.99 21.47
CA GLY A 298 11.07 21.67 22.89
C GLY A 298 12.10 20.56 23.14
N ASN A 299 13.34 20.93 23.46
CA ASN A 299 14.36 19.98 23.91
C ASN A 299 14.02 19.41 25.30
N ALA A 300 13.86 18.09 25.41
CA ALA A 300 13.76 17.38 26.67
C ALA A 300 14.67 16.13 26.66
N SER A 301 15.66 16.11 27.54
CA SER A 301 16.53 14.96 27.82
C SER A 301 16.83 14.92 29.33
N PRO A 302 16.98 13.75 29.98
CA PRO A 302 16.69 13.63 31.40
C PRO A 302 17.91 13.59 32.34
N ASN A 303 17.58 13.57 33.64
CA ASN A 303 18.39 13.14 34.79
C ASN A 303 19.41 14.10 35.43
N SER A 304 18.98 14.62 36.58
CA SER A 304 19.75 14.77 37.82
C SER A 304 21.14 14.09 37.87
N SER A 305 22.19 14.92 38.00
CA SER A 305 23.18 14.78 39.08
C SER A 305 23.94 16.11 39.27
N ARG A 306 24.61 16.29 40.42
CA ARG A 306 25.29 17.54 40.81
C ARG A 306 26.69 17.65 40.18
N ASN A 307 27.12 18.88 39.88
CA ASN A 307 28.26 19.53 40.55
C ASN A 307 28.41 21.00 40.10
N GLU A 308 29.20 21.78 40.85
CA GLU A 308 29.37 23.23 40.74
C GLU A 308 30.62 23.62 39.92
N VAL A 309 30.68 24.87 39.42
CA VAL A 309 31.82 25.83 39.45
C VAL A 309 31.47 27.10 38.63
N GLU A 310 32.05 28.25 39.00
CA GLU A 310 31.68 29.62 38.60
C GLU A 310 32.62 30.27 37.55
N THR A 311 32.42 31.58 37.30
CA THR A 311 33.09 32.60 36.41
C THR A 311 32.27 32.97 35.15
N GLU A 312 31.84 34.22 34.88
CA GLU A 312 32.41 35.59 34.99
C GLU A 312 33.57 35.88 34.00
N ASP A 313 33.52 36.87 33.09
CA ASP A 313 32.44 37.79 32.65
C ASP A 313 32.35 37.82 31.08
N THR A 314 32.39 38.87 30.23
CA THR A 314 32.59 40.32 30.36
C THR A 314 31.74 41.15 29.37
N GLN A 315 31.18 42.25 29.87
CA GLN A 315 30.61 43.44 29.18
C GLN A 315 31.51 44.02 28.03
N ASN A 316 31.09 44.93 27.14
CA ASN A 316 29.80 45.54 26.74
C ASN A 316 29.98 46.20 25.34
N GLY A 317 28.89 46.52 24.63
CA GLY A 317 28.93 47.38 23.43
C GLY A 317 27.52 47.77 22.96
N SER A 318 27.15 49.04 23.10
CA SER A 318 25.83 49.57 22.74
C SER A 318 25.76 50.09 21.30
N ASP A 319 24.56 50.15 20.73
CA ASP A 319 23.84 51.43 20.59
C ASP A 319 22.34 51.21 20.35
N ARG A 320 21.56 52.29 20.23
CA ARG A 320 20.16 52.38 20.68
C ARG A 320 19.10 52.44 19.57
N ASP A 321 17.88 52.12 19.98
CA ASP A 321 16.55 52.62 19.52
C ASP A 321 16.58 53.88 18.63
N GLU A 322 15.73 54.05 17.60
CA GLU A 322 14.27 53.81 17.55
C GLU A 322 13.78 53.42 16.14
N GLY A 323 12.51 52.99 15.99
CA GLY A 323 11.92 52.75 14.66
C GLY A 323 10.51 52.13 14.62
N SER A 324 9.65 52.35 15.62
CA SER A 324 8.31 51.75 15.70
C SER A 324 7.31 52.41 14.72
N ILE A 325 7.25 51.91 13.48
CA ILE A 325 6.19 52.28 12.53
C ILE A 325 4.94 51.41 12.76
N SER A 326 3.79 52.08 12.87
CA SER A 326 2.51 51.50 13.29
C SER A 326 1.94 50.46 12.32
N ALA A 327 1.36 49.39 12.88
CA ALA A 327 0.57 48.41 12.13
C ALA A 327 -0.80 48.98 11.72
N SER A 328 -0.82 49.75 10.64
CA SER A 328 -2.03 50.26 9.97
C SER A 328 -1.76 50.48 8.47
N GLU A 329 -2.80 50.41 7.65
CA GLU A 329 -2.76 50.74 6.20
C GLU A 329 -1.94 49.81 5.27
N TYR A 330 -2.26 48.51 5.23
CA TYR A 330 -2.16 47.75 3.96
C TYR A 330 -3.29 46.74 3.70
N ASP A 331 -4.26 46.60 4.60
CA ASP A 331 -5.34 45.60 4.51
C ASP A 331 -6.58 46.10 3.74
N GLN A 332 -6.34 46.78 2.61
CA GLN A 332 -7.36 47.14 1.62
C GLN A 332 -6.86 46.90 0.20
N LYS A 333 -6.72 45.62 -0.17
CA LYS A 333 -6.75 45.20 -1.58
C LYS A 333 -8.09 44.53 -1.86
N PRO A 334 -8.78 44.84 -2.98
CA PRO A 334 -9.97 44.10 -3.36
C PRO A 334 -9.58 42.66 -3.63
N TYR A 335 -10.24 41.71 -2.96
CA TYR A 335 -10.09 40.28 -3.24
C TYR A 335 -10.72 40.00 -4.61
N LEU A 336 -9.89 40.03 -5.64
CA LEU A 336 -10.28 39.82 -7.04
C LEU A 336 -10.92 38.43 -7.21
N GLU A 337 -11.90 38.36 -8.11
CA GLU A 337 -12.76 37.18 -8.26
C GLU A 337 -11.97 35.91 -8.63
N CYS A 338 -12.51 34.75 -8.27
CA CYS A 338 -11.92 33.46 -8.60
C CYS A 338 -11.92 33.24 -10.11
N SER A 339 -10.78 32.81 -10.68
CA SER A 339 -10.73 32.25 -12.04
C SER A 339 -11.80 31.15 -12.18
N PRO A 340 -12.82 31.34 -13.05
CA PRO A 340 -13.88 30.35 -13.23
C PRO A 340 -13.33 29.02 -13.73
N ASP A 341 -12.31 29.07 -14.60
CA ASP A 341 -11.65 27.90 -15.18
C ASP A 341 -10.94 27.04 -14.13
N TYR A 342 -10.27 27.68 -13.16
CA TYR A 342 -9.67 26.94 -12.04
C TYR A 342 -10.73 26.27 -11.16
N LYS A 343 -11.89 26.91 -10.94
CA LYS A 343 -13.01 26.27 -10.21
C LYS A 343 -13.61 25.12 -11.03
N ARG A 344 -13.79 25.31 -12.34
CA ARG A 344 -14.38 24.37 -13.31
C ARG A 344 -13.67 23.02 -13.30
N ILE A 345 -12.33 23.00 -13.31
CA ILE A 345 -11.56 21.74 -13.38
C ILE A 345 -11.64 20.89 -12.10
N ILE A 346 -12.12 21.43 -10.96
CA ILE A 346 -12.15 20.69 -9.68
C ILE A 346 -13.35 19.75 -9.62
N THR A 347 -13.11 18.46 -9.82
CA THR A 347 -14.14 17.42 -9.67
C THR A 347 -14.42 17.08 -8.21
N ILE A 348 -13.36 16.91 -7.39
CA ILE A 348 -13.49 16.42 -6.01
C ILE A 348 -13.19 17.57 -5.05
N HIS A 349 -14.25 18.15 -4.46
CA HIS A 349 -14.16 19.34 -3.62
C HIS A 349 -13.72 19.00 -2.18
N ASN A 350 -12.55 19.48 -1.78
CA ASN A 350 -12.04 19.39 -0.40
C ASN A 350 -12.61 20.52 0.48
N ARG A 351 -13.56 20.22 1.37
CA ARG A 351 -14.29 21.26 2.14
C ARG A 351 -13.88 21.31 3.61
N LYS A 352 -13.06 22.30 4.00
CA LYS A 352 -12.72 22.60 5.41
C LYS A 352 -13.91 23.27 6.11
N LEU A 353 -14.84 22.45 6.62
CA LEU A 353 -16.04 22.90 7.35
C LEU A 353 -15.71 23.45 8.74
N LYS A 354 -16.40 24.52 9.15
CA LYS A 354 -16.47 25.00 10.54
C LYS A 354 -17.53 24.20 11.33
N GLY A 355 -17.57 24.36 12.66
CA GLY A 355 -18.48 23.62 13.55
C GLY A 355 -17.81 22.42 14.24
N CYS A 356 -18.61 21.64 14.96
CA CYS A 356 -18.13 20.48 15.71
C CYS A 356 -17.77 19.30 14.78
N LEU A 357 -17.24 18.21 15.34
CA LEU A 357 -16.86 17.04 14.54
C LEU A 357 -18.08 16.41 13.84
N LYS A 358 -19.23 16.37 14.52
CA LYS A 358 -20.51 15.92 13.95
C LYS A 358 -21.00 16.78 12.78
N ASP A 359 -20.81 18.11 12.84
CA ASP A 359 -21.14 19.01 11.72
C ASP A 359 -20.26 18.74 10.49
N LYS A 360 -18.96 18.50 10.71
CA LYS A 360 -18.00 18.16 9.65
C LYS A 360 -18.38 16.85 8.93
N LEU A 361 -19.04 15.91 9.63
CA LEU A 361 -19.41 14.58 9.16
C LEU A 361 -20.83 14.45 8.57
N ARG A 362 -21.69 15.49 8.62
CA ARG A 362 -23.07 15.46 8.05
C ARG A 362 -23.11 14.99 6.59
N THR A 363 -23.93 13.99 6.25
CA THR A 363 -23.98 13.37 4.89
C THR A 363 -24.93 14.04 3.91
N GLU A 364 -25.65 15.07 4.35
CA GLU A 364 -26.57 15.90 3.56
C GLU A 364 -25.84 16.71 2.47
N GLY A 365 -26.59 17.08 1.42
CA GLY A 365 -26.09 17.89 0.29
C GLY A 365 -25.21 17.11 -0.71
N GLU A 366 -24.29 17.83 -1.35
CA GLU A 366 -23.34 17.32 -2.36
C GLU A 366 -22.30 16.37 -1.73
N VAL A 367 -21.70 15.50 -2.55
CA VAL A 367 -20.51 14.73 -2.14
C VAL A 367 -19.31 15.65 -1.97
N ARG A 368 -18.47 15.35 -0.97
CA ARG A 368 -17.25 16.11 -0.67
C ARG A 368 -16.10 15.22 -0.23
N ARG A 369 -14.90 15.80 -0.22
CA ARG A 369 -13.71 15.25 0.44
C ARG A 369 -13.43 15.96 1.76
N LEU A 370 -13.00 15.21 2.77
CA LEU A 370 -12.27 15.70 3.93
C LEU A 370 -10.83 15.14 3.90
N SER A 371 -9.86 15.91 4.41
CA SER A 371 -8.49 15.46 4.68
C SER A 371 -8.18 15.63 6.16
N TRP A 372 -7.72 14.57 6.83
CA TRP A 372 -7.31 14.53 8.24
C TRP A 372 -5.94 13.88 8.40
N SER A 373 -5.15 14.32 9.39
CA SER A 373 -3.95 13.59 9.78
C SER A 373 -4.33 12.29 10.51
N GLU A 374 -3.38 11.34 10.61
CA GLU A 374 -3.54 10.12 11.40
C GLU A 374 -4.00 10.40 12.84
N ASN A 375 -3.43 11.44 13.49
CA ASN A 375 -3.73 11.84 14.86
C ASN A 375 -5.16 12.39 14.99
N THR A 376 -5.67 13.08 13.96
CA THR A 376 -7.06 13.55 13.92
C THR A 376 -8.02 12.38 13.74
N LEU A 377 -7.70 11.39 12.88
CA LEU A 377 -8.54 10.19 12.72
C LEU A 377 -8.58 9.36 14.02
N GLU A 378 -7.43 9.14 14.66
CA GLU A 378 -7.34 8.32 15.88
C GLU A 378 -8.25 8.89 16.99
N LYS A 379 -8.08 10.17 17.35
CA LYS A 379 -8.94 10.89 18.31
C LYS A 379 -10.42 10.96 17.90
N ALA A 380 -10.70 11.09 16.60
CA ALA A 380 -12.07 11.10 16.09
C ALA A 380 -12.73 9.71 16.20
N SER A 381 -11.96 8.64 16.02
CA SER A 381 -12.48 7.26 16.02
C SER A 381 -12.96 6.82 17.40
N GLU A 382 -12.28 7.25 18.47
CA GLU A 382 -12.62 6.96 19.88
C GLU A 382 -14.01 7.46 20.30
N SER A 383 -14.54 8.47 19.62
CA SER A 383 -15.74 9.21 20.04
C SER A 383 -16.83 9.37 18.98
N HIS A 384 -16.48 9.26 17.70
CA HIS A 384 -17.38 9.54 16.56
C HIS A 384 -17.30 8.44 15.47
N GLY A 385 -16.81 7.23 15.79
CA GLY A 385 -16.58 6.15 14.81
C GLY A 385 -17.74 5.86 13.85
N ALA A 386 -18.99 5.83 14.35
CA ALA A 386 -20.17 5.62 13.52
C ALA A 386 -20.52 6.81 12.61
N ASP A 387 -20.23 8.06 13.02
CA ASP A 387 -20.35 9.23 12.15
C ASP A 387 -19.30 9.23 11.04
N ILE A 388 -18.10 8.70 11.30
CA ILE A 388 -17.06 8.50 10.27
C ILE A 388 -17.51 7.44 9.26
N LEU A 389 -18.07 6.31 9.73
CA LEU A 389 -18.64 5.28 8.86
C LEU A 389 -19.77 5.83 7.97
N ARG A 390 -20.76 6.52 8.58
CA ARG A 390 -21.82 7.21 7.83
C ARG A 390 -21.25 8.16 6.78
N PHE A 391 -20.23 8.94 7.14
CA PHE A 391 -19.58 9.85 6.22
C PHE A 391 -18.93 9.12 5.04
N THR A 392 -18.12 8.07 5.28
CA THR A 392 -17.38 7.38 4.23
C THR A 392 -18.21 6.46 3.33
N GLN A 393 -19.48 6.19 3.65
CA GLN A 393 -20.40 5.53 2.71
C GLN A 393 -20.60 6.39 1.45
N LYS A 394 -20.92 7.68 1.63
CA LYS A 394 -21.22 8.62 0.53
C LYS A 394 -20.05 9.52 0.14
N ASN A 395 -19.20 9.90 1.09
CA ASN A 395 -18.14 10.89 0.91
C ASN A 395 -16.74 10.26 0.92
N ILE A 396 -15.72 11.01 0.50
CA ILE A 396 -14.32 10.57 0.54
C ILE A 396 -13.63 11.13 1.77
N LEU A 397 -13.03 10.26 2.58
CA LEU A 397 -12.09 10.63 3.63
C LEU A 397 -10.65 10.31 3.18
N ARG A 398 -9.80 11.34 3.20
CA ARG A 398 -8.35 11.22 3.09
C ARG A 398 -7.71 11.25 4.46
N VAL A 399 -6.79 10.32 4.69
CA VAL A 399 -6.00 10.19 5.93
C VAL A 399 -4.53 10.29 5.54
N TYR A 400 -3.77 11.20 6.14
CA TYR A 400 -2.37 11.42 5.78
C TYR A 400 -1.43 11.38 7.01
N PRO A 401 -0.12 11.15 6.82
CA PRO A 401 0.85 11.06 7.91
C PRO A 401 0.99 12.39 8.65
N SER A 402 1.24 12.36 9.96
CA SER A 402 1.52 13.56 10.76
C SER A 402 2.82 14.25 10.32
N ALA A 403 2.86 15.59 10.34
CA ALA A 403 4.04 16.39 10.01
C ALA A 403 5.27 16.03 10.87
N MET A 404 5.06 15.58 12.11
CA MET A 404 6.09 15.04 13.01
C MET A 404 6.89 13.87 12.39
N ARG A 405 6.37 13.20 11.35
CA ARG A 405 7.03 12.09 10.64
C ARG A 405 8.09 12.53 9.64
N VAL A 406 8.88 13.56 9.98
CA VAL A 406 9.91 14.20 9.13
C VAL A 406 10.84 13.25 8.36
N LYS A 407 11.08 12.04 8.89
CA LYS A 407 11.84 10.95 8.23
C LYS A 407 11.02 10.12 7.22
N SER A 408 9.91 10.66 6.69
CA SER A 408 8.98 10.00 5.76
C SER A 408 8.47 8.63 6.21
N THR A 409 8.28 8.46 7.52
CA THR A 409 7.69 7.22 8.08
C THR A 409 6.19 7.14 7.78
N ASN A 410 5.62 5.94 7.88
CA ASN A 410 4.20 5.70 7.60
C ASN A 410 3.45 5.08 8.80
N PHE A 411 2.25 5.58 9.05
CA PHE A 411 1.33 5.10 10.08
C PHE A 411 0.74 3.71 9.74
N LYS A 412 -0.01 3.08 10.65
CA LYS A 412 -0.62 1.76 10.39
C LYS A 412 -1.90 1.96 9.54
N PRO A 413 -2.00 1.49 8.28
CA PRO A 413 -3.09 1.87 7.38
C PRO A 413 -4.48 1.38 7.83
N HIS A 414 -4.52 0.29 8.60
CA HIS A 414 -5.74 -0.39 9.06
C HIS A 414 -6.83 0.51 9.65
N ILE A 415 -6.46 1.54 10.42
CA ILE A 415 -7.41 2.42 11.11
C ILE A 415 -8.21 3.26 10.11
N GLY A 416 -7.61 3.65 8.98
CA GLY A 416 -8.35 4.30 7.89
C GLY A 416 -9.37 3.35 7.27
N TRP A 417 -8.94 2.13 6.94
CA TRP A 417 -9.81 1.15 6.25
C TRP A 417 -10.93 0.61 7.14
N MET A 418 -10.70 0.42 8.45
CA MET A 418 -11.72 0.04 9.44
C MET A 418 -12.91 1.01 9.48
N TYR A 419 -12.66 2.31 9.32
CA TYR A 419 -13.69 3.36 9.23
C TYR A 419 -14.06 3.72 7.78
N GLY A 420 -13.70 2.87 6.81
CA GLY A 420 -14.07 2.99 5.40
C GLY A 420 -13.40 4.12 4.62
N ALA A 421 -12.34 4.73 5.16
CA ALA A 421 -11.61 5.83 4.52
C ALA A 421 -10.90 5.36 3.24
N GLN A 422 -11.16 6.05 2.14
CA GLN A 422 -10.78 5.62 0.80
C GLN A 422 -9.34 6.00 0.45
N MET A 423 -8.91 7.20 0.85
CA MET A 423 -7.62 7.79 0.48
C MET A 423 -6.64 7.73 1.66
N VAL A 424 -6.14 6.54 1.97
CA VAL A 424 -5.13 6.32 3.03
C VAL A 424 -3.75 6.59 2.43
N ALA A 425 -3.24 7.80 2.62
CA ALA A 425 -2.11 8.39 1.91
C ALA A 425 -0.74 8.05 2.53
N PHE A 426 0.19 7.55 1.72
CA PHE A 426 1.46 6.98 2.18
C PHE A 426 2.68 7.60 1.49
N ASN A 427 3.74 7.84 2.26
CA ASN A 427 5.07 8.20 1.76
C ASN A 427 5.65 7.00 0.99
N MET A 428 5.57 7.02 -0.34
CA MET A 428 5.91 5.90 -1.22
C MET A 428 7.42 5.62 -1.32
N GLN A 429 8.24 6.64 -1.10
CA GLN A 429 9.70 6.61 -1.02
C GLN A 429 10.24 6.01 0.29
N GLY A 430 9.36 5.75 1.27
CA GLY A 430 9.69 5.09 2.53
C GLY A 430 9.90 3.58 2.39
N HIS A 431 10.01 2.87 3.53
CA HIS A 431 10.06 1.41 3.56
C HIS A 431 9.54 0.86 4.91
N GLY A 432 9.34 -0.46 4.98
CA GLY A 432 8.93 -1.18 6.20
C GLY A 432 7.44 -1.52 6.29
N LYS A 433 7.08 -2.18 7.41
CA LYS A 433 5.80 -2.90 7.62
C LYS A 433 4.54 -2.16 7.19
N SER A 434 4.43 -0.88 7.54
CA SER A 434 3.28 -0.05 7.16
C SER A 434 3.11 0.03 5.64
N LEU A 435 4.19 0.27 4.91
CA LEU A 435 4.19 0.33 3.45
C LEU A 435 3.93 -1.06 2.85
N TRP A 436 4.46 -2.13 3.44
CA TRP A 436 4.21 -3.51 2.99
C TRP A 436 2.72 -3.90 3.11
N LEU A 437 2.02 -3.44 4.17
CA LEU A 437 0.57 -3.65 4.32
C LEU A 437 -0.22 -2.89 3.25
N MET A 438 0.16 -1.65 2.97
CA MET A 438 -0.46 -0.82 1.94
C MET A 438 -0.23 -1.40 0.54
N GLN A 439 1.02 -1.77 0.20
CA GLN A 439 1.36 -2.54 -1.00
C GLN A 439 0.62 -3.88 -1.08
N GLY A 440 0.43 -4.56 0.05
CA GLY A 440 -0.30 -5.83 0.16
C GLY A 440 -1.77 -5.68 -0.20
N MET A 441 -2.47 -4.75 0.44
CA MET A 441 -3.88 -4.43 0.19
C MET A 441 -4.14 -4.14 -1.29
N PHE A 442 -3.30 -3.32 -1.92
CA PHE A 442 -3.50 -2.94 -3.33
C PHE A 442 -2.96 -3.94 -4.37
N ARG A 443 -2.51 -5.13 -3.95
CA ARG A 443 -2.39 -6.31 -4.85
C ARG A 443 -3.75 -6.95 -5.16
N ALA A 444 -4.78 -6.66 -4.35
CA ALA A 444 -6.14 -7.10 -4.62
C ALA A 444 -6.67 -6.57 -5.96
N ASN A 445 -7.74 -7.20 -6.47
CA ASN A 445 -8.45 -6.82 -7.67
C ASN A 445 -7.55 -6.68 -8.91
N GLY A 446 -6.63 -7.63 -9.11
CA GLY A 446 -5.66 -7.62 -10.21
C GLY A 446 -4.65 -6.47 -10.14
N GLY A 447 -4.34 -5.96 -8.94
CA GLY A 447 -3.35 -4.89 -8.74
C GLY A 447 -3.78 -3.50 -9.24
N CYS A 448 -5.04 -3.32 -9.66
CA CYS A 448 -5.46 -2.14 -10.43
C CYS A 448 -5.59 -0.83 -9.63
N GLY A 449 -5.21 -0.84 -8.34
CA GLY A 449 -5.19 0.32 -7.45
C GLY A 449 -6.55 0.78 -6.89
N TYR A 450 -7.64 0.06 -7.21
CA TYR A 450 -8.98 0.27 -6.66
C TYR A 450 -9.51 -1.05 -6.09
N VAL A 451 -9.85 -1.07 -4.80
CA VAL A 451 -10.35 -2.25 -4.09
C VAL A 451 -11.73 -1.91 -3.52
N LYS A 452 -12.78 -2.65 -3.91
CA LYS A 452 -14.15 -2.37 -3.45
C LYS A 452 -14.23 -2.62 -1.94
N LYS A 453 -14.87 -1.73 -1.19
CA LYS A 453 -15.06 -1.90 0.26
C LYS A 453 -15.95 -3.13 0.52
N PRO A 454 -15.76 -3.87 1.64
CA PRO A 454 -16.71 -4.89 2.07
C PRO A 454 -18.10 -4.27 2.31
N GLN A 455 -19.14 -5.09 2.14
CA GLN A 455 -20.52 -4.62 2.17
C GLN A 455 -20.89 -3.95 3.51
N ILE A 456 -20.30 -4.39 4.61
CA ILE A 456 -20.50 -3.82 5.96
C ILE A 456 -20.06 -2.36 6.09
N LEU A 457 -19.09 -1.90 5.28
CA LEU A 457 -18.66 -0.50 5.22
C LEU A 457 -19.46 0.34 4.20
N MET A 458 -20.57 -0.21 3.68
CA MET A 458 -21.44 0.39 2.66
C MET A 458 -22.95 0.26 2.98
N GLN A 459 -23.36 -0.61 3.90
CA GLN A 459 -24.76 -0.77 4.28
C GLN A 459 -25.27 0.41 5.13
N LYS A 460 -26.48 0.90 4.82
CA LYS A 460 -27.20 1.85 5.68
C LYS A 460 -27.87 1.08 6.81
N HIS A 461 -27.16 0.96 7.93
CA HIS A 461 -27.72 0.41 9.17
C HIS A 461 -28.84 1.31 9.70
N GLN A 462 -29.89 0.69 10.26
CA GLN A 462 -30.90 1.40 11.04
C GLN A 462 -30.31 1.74 12.43
N CYS A 463 -30.79 2.82 13.06
CA CYS A 463 -30.11 3.47 14.20
C CYS A 463 -29.78 2.56 15.39
N ASP A 464 -30.53 1.48 15.61
CA ASP A 464 -30.34 0.58 16.75
C ASP A 464 -29.29 -0.52 16.51
N ASN A 465 -28.72 -0.62 15.29
CA ASN A 465 -27.72 -1.64 14.91
C ASN A 465 -26.55 -1.03 14.10
N GLU A 466 -26.00 0.10 14.55
CA GLU A 466 -24.82 0.72 13.94
C GLU A 466 -23.57 -0.16 14.10
N TYR A 467 -22.91 -0.47 12.98
CA TYR A 467 -21.67 -1.26 12.96
C TYR A 467 -20.55 -0.54 13.70
N ASP A 468 -19.84 -1.29 14.56
CA ASP A 468 -18.73 -0.81 15.37
C ASP A 468 -17.48 -1.66 15.10
N PRO A 469 -16.46 -1.11 14.42
CA PRO A 469 -15.26 -1.86 14.03
C PRO A 469 -14.32 -2.17 15.21
N THR A 470 -14.63 -1.72 16.42
CA THR A 470 -13.91 -2.10 17.66
C THR A 470 -14.48 -3.36 18.30
N LYS A 471 -15.74 -3.72 17.99
CA LYS A 471 -16.38 -4.93 18.51
C LYS A 471 -15.97 -6.16 17.70
N ILE A 472 -15.88 -7.31 18.37
CA ILE A 472 -15.63 -8.60 17.72
C ILE A 472 -16.95 -9.10 17.14
N GLU A 473 -17.03 -9.27 15.82
CA GLU A 473 -18.20 -9.84 15.16
C GLU A 473 -18.23 -11.38 15.25
N SER A 474 -19.36 -11.97 14.87
CA SER A 474 -19.46 -13.41 14.63
C SER A 474 -18.49 -13.87 13.54
N MET A 475 -17.90 -15.04 13.77
CA MET A 475 -17.09 -15.78 12.81
C MET A 475 -17.76 -15.92 11.44
N LYS A 476 -17.03 -15.57 10.36
CA LYS A 476 -17.52 -15.69 8.97
C LYS A 476 -16.73 -16.68 8.13
N LYS A 477 -15.44 -16.91 8.43
CA LYS A 477 -14.58 -17.82 7.66
C LYS A 477 -13.39 -18.31 8.47
N THR A 478 -12.90 -19.50 8.17
CA THR A 478 -11.62 -20.02 8.64
C THR A 478 -10.64 -20.11 7.48
N LEU A 479 -9.40 -19.69 7.71
CA LEU A 479 -8.27 -19.82 6.79
C LEU A 479 -7.23 -20.75 7.41
N LYS A 480 -6.95 -21.88 6.76
CA LYS A 480 -5.81 -22.76 7.07
C LYS A 480 -4.65 -22.44 6.13
N VAL A 481 -3.47 -22.25 6.73
CA VAL A 481 -2.22 -21.88 6.03
C VAL A 481 -1.13 -22.88 6.39
N LYS A 482 -0.77 -23.75 5.43
CA LYS A 482 0.38 -24.66 5.59
C LYS A 482 1.61 -24.07 4.94
N VAL A 483 2.71 -24.00 5.67
CA VAL A 483 4.02 -23.53 5.22
C VAL A 483 4.91 -24.76 5.02
N TYR A 484 5.04 -25.24 3.80
CA TYR A 484 5.85 -26.44 3.52
C TYR A 484 7.33 -26.11 3.58
N MET A 485 7.78 -25.21 2.70
CA MET A 485 9.20 -24.97 2.45
C MET A 485 9.47 -23.61 1.82
N GLY A 486 10.74 -23.21 1.79
CA GLY A 486 11.22 -22.08 1.01
C GLY A 486 12.37 -22.45 0.06
N HIS A 487 12.53 -21.67 -1.01
CA HIS A 487 13.49 -21.92 -2.08
C HIS A 487 14.07 -20.60 -2.63
N GLY A 488 15.30 -20.65 -3.16
CA GLY A 488 15.86 -19.61 -4.04
C GLY A 488 16.82 -18.62 -3.38
N TRP A 489 16.99 -18.63 -2.05
CA TRP A 489 17.97 -17.76 -1.39
C TRP A 489 19.40 -18.02 -1.85
N SER A 490 19.77 -19.28 -2.10
CA SER A 490 21.08 -19.69 -2.61
C SER A 490 21.35 -19.26 -4.06
N SER A 491 20.32 -18.79 -4.79
CA SER A 491 20.43 -18.24 -6.14
C SER A 491 20.55 -16.71 -6.15
N ASP A 492 19.88 -16.04 -5.20
CA ASP A 492 19.78 -14.57 -5.15
C ASP A 492 20.83 -13.93 -4.22
N PHE A 493 21.39 -14.69 -3.26
CA PHE A 493 22.33 -14.20 -2.25
C PHE A 493 23.66 -14.95 -2.28
N SER A 494 24.73 -14.29 -1.82
CA SER A 494 26.03 -14.95 -1.67
C SER A 494 26.01 -15.98 -0.52
N PRO A 495 26.85 -17.02 -0.56
CA PRO A 495 26.89 -18.04 0.49
C PRO A 495 27.17 -17.51 1.90
N THR A 496 27.72 -16.31 2.04
CA THR A 496 27.98 -15.65 3.33
C THR A 496 27.20 -14.33 3.49
N HIS A 497 26.01 -14.23 2.89
CA HIS A 497 25.16 -13.03 2.99
C HIS A 497 24.51 -12.90 4.37
N PHE A 498 23.97 -14.00 4.85
CA PHE A 498 23.36 -14.14 6.17
C PHE A 498 24.48 -14.46 7.17
N ASP A 499 24.82 -15.74 7.28
CA ASP A 499 25.83 -16.22 8.22
C ASP A 499 27.23 -16.31 7.58
N LYS A 500 28.28 -16.03 8.37
CA LYS A 500 29.68 -15.96 7.86
C LYS A 500 30.37 -17.32 7.79
N CYS A 501 29.94 -18.25 8.63
CA CYS A 501 30.65 -19.52 8.91
C CYS A 501 29.77 -20.76 8.70
N SER A 502 28.52 -20.55 8.29
CA SER A 502 27.42 -21.53 8.27
C SER A 502 26.43 -21.14 7.15
N PRO A 503 25.57 -22.05 6.68
CA PRO A 503 24.33 -21.70 5.99
C PRO A 503 23.32 -21.05 6.98
N PRO A 504 22.26 -20.39 6.50
CA PRO A 504 21.31 -19.67 7.36
C PRO A 504 20.39 -20.57 8.20
N ASP A 505 19.91 -20.03 9.31
CA ASP A 505 19.00 -20.61 10.30
C ASP A 505 17.56 -20.08 10.09
N PHE A 506 16.92 -20.45 8.98
CA PHE A 506 15.68 -19.80 8.55
C PHE A 506 14.43 -20.18 9.36
N PHE A 507 13.59 -19.17 9.64
CA PHE A 507 12.24 -19.33 10.18
C PHE A 507 11.25 -18.28 9.66
N THR A 508 9.97 -18.66 9.62
CA THR A 508 8.88 -17.82 9.10
C THR A 508 7.98 -17.30 10.22
N LYS A 509 7.64 -16.01 10.16
CA LYS A 509 6.68 -15.33 11.05
C LYS A 509 5.41 -15.03 10.25
N ILE A 510 4.29 -15.63 10.64
CA ILE A 510 2.99 -15.54 9.96
C ILE A 510 2.05 -14.67 10.81
N ARG A 511 1.38 -13.68 10.23
CA ARG A 511 0.45 -12.82 10.96
C ARG A 511 -0.79 -12.50 10.12
N ILE A 512 -1.94 -12.45 10.78
CA ILE A 512 -3.12 -11.77 10.23
C ILE A 512 -3.14 -10.35 10.79
N ILE A 513 -3.41 -9.37 9.91
CA ILE A 513 -3.58 -7.96 10.25
C ILE A 513 -4.85 -7.49 9.54
N GLY A 514 -5.83 -6.99 10.30
CA GLY A 514 -7.13 -6.58 9.80
C GLY A 514 -7.95 -5.99 10.94
N MET A 515 -9.20 -6.44 11.09
CA MET A 515 -10.05 -6.11 12.23
C MET A 515 -9.42 -6.57 13.57
N PRO A 516 -9.68 -5.89 14.71
CA PRO A 516 -9.07 -6.24 15.99
C PRO A 516 -9.26 -7.70 16.42
N GLY A 517 -10.43 -8.28 16.15
CA GLY A 517 -10.74 -9.69 16.43
C GLY A 517 -9.96 -10.70 15.57
N ASP A 518 -9.48 -10.30 14.40
CA ASP A 518 -8.82 -11.17 13.43
C ASP A 518 -7.28 -11.21 13.62
N VAL A 519 -6.71 -10.41 14.54
CA VAL A 519 -5.25 -10.21 14.66
C VAL A 519 -4.53 -11.39 15.32
N ALA A 520 -4.06 -12.32 14.49
CA ALA A 520 -3.27 -13.48 14.90
C ALA A 520 -1.75 -13.34 14.63
N LYS A 521 -0.91 -14.03 15.41
CA LYS A 521 0.57 -14.01 15.30
C LYS A 521 1.18 -15.37 15.59
N ASN A 522 1.62 -16.07 14.54
CA ASN A 522 2.29 -17.36 14.62
C ASN A 522 3.75 -17.30 14.10
N LYS A 523 4.52 -18.35 14.36
CA LYS A 523 5.85 -18.58 13.78
C LYS A 523 6.07 -20.07 13.58
N THR A 524 6.89 -20.44 12.60
CA THR A 524 7.44 -21.78 12.45
C THR A 524 8.55 -22.02 13.49
N LYS A 525 9.00 -23.27 13.54
CA LYS A 525 10.33 -23.65 14.05
C LYS A 525 11.44 -23.01 13.20
N VAL A 526 12.65 -23.05 13.75
CA VAL A 526 13.89 -22.66 13.06
C VAL A 526 14.47 -23.92 12.41
N ILE A 527 14.84 -23.82 11.14
CA ILE A 527 15.59 -24.87 10.42
C ILE A 527 17.03 -24.40 10.34
N MET A 528 17.90 -25.04 11.12
CA MET A 528 19.30 -24.65 11.26
C MET A 528 20.13 -25.03 10.02
N ASP A 529 21.19 -24.28 9.73
CA ASP A 529 22.23 -24.59 8.74
C ASP A 529 21.68 -25.01 7.35
N ASN A 530 20.58 -24.42 6.83
CA ASN A 530 19.99 -24.83 5.56
C ASN A 530 19.40 -23.72 4.67
N TRP A 531 19.89 -23.65 3.43
CA TRP A 531 19.38 -22.77 2.35
C TRP A 531 18.01 -23.19 1.77
N PHE A 532 17.58 -24.43 2.01
CA PHE A 532 16.33 -25.01 1.54
C PHE A 532 15.45 -25.47 2.72
N PRO A 533 14.93 -24.53 3.53
CA PRO A 533 14.21 -24.86 4.76
C PRO A 533 12.88 -25.54 4.45
N VAL A 534 12.63 -26.66 5.13
CA VAL A 534 11.33 -27.37 5.14
C VAL A 534 10.78 -27.29 6.56
N TRP A 535 9.64 -26.61 6.73
CA TRP A 535 8.96 -26.46 8.01
C TRP A 535 7.81 -27.46 8.17
N ASN A 536 7.00 -27.63 7.11
CA ASN A 536 5.79 -28.45 7.10
C ASN A 536 4.80 -28.16 8.25
N GLU A 537 4.64 -26.88 8.60
CA GLU A 537 3.80 -26.43 9.73
C GLU A 537 2.51 -25.76 9.22
N GLU A 538 1.36 -26.12 9.81
CA GLU A 538 0.04 -25.58 9.48
C GLU A 538 -0.50 -24.69 10.60
N PHE A 539 -1.16 -23.60 10.21
CA PHE A 539 -1.72 -22.60 11.10
C PHE A 539 -3.17 -22.27 10.70
N GLU A 540 -4.07 -22.33 11.67
CA GLU A 540 -5.49 -21.98 11.48
C GLU A 540 -5.74 -20.53 11.94
N PHE A 541 -6.54 -19.80 11.17
CA PHE A 541 -6.88 -18.40 11.42
C PHE A 541 -8.38 -18.18 11.31
N CYS A 542 -8.97 -17.78 12.43
CA CYS A 542 -10.37 -17.41 12.55
C CYS A 542 -10.59 -15.97 12.09
N LEU A 543 -11.54 -15.74 11.18
CA LEU A 543 -11.77 -14.43 10.54
C LEU A 543 -13.23 -13.98 10.62
N SER A 544 -13.42 -12.74 11.08
CA SER A 544 -14.70 -12.05 11.15
C SER A 544 -14.93 -11.13 9.94
N VAL A 545 -13.90 -10.48 9.38
CA VAL A 545 -14.02 -9.71 8.12
C VAL A 545 -12.85 -10.03 7.18
N PRO A 546 -12.89 -11.19 6.47
CA PRO A 546 -11.82 -11.65 5.58
C PRO A 546 -11.39 -10.64 4.50
N GLU A 547 -12.28 -9.73 4.09
CA GLU A 547 -12.02 -8.69 3.09
C GLU A 547 -11.14 -7.53 3.58
N LEU A 548 -10.97 -7.40 4.90
CA LEU A 548 -10.04 -6.44 5.54
C LEU A 548 -8.83 -7.14 6.17
N ALA A 549 -8.81 -8.47 6.14
CA ALA A 549 -7.71 -9.28 6.66
C ALA A 549 -6.58 -9.40 5.61
N MET A 550 -5.35 -9.18 6.05
CA MET A 550 -4.13 -9.41 5.28
C MET A 550 -3.25 -10.44 5.97
N LEU A 551 -2.81 -11.44 5.21
CA LEU A 551 -1.79 -12.40 5.60
C LEU A 551 -0.41 -11.78 5.34
N MET A 552 0.28 -11.38 6.41
CA MET A 552 1.65 -10.88 6.35
C MET A 552 2.64 -11.96 6.78
N ILE A 553 3.51 -12.34 5.86
CA ILE A 553 4.54 -13.37 6.02
C ILE A 553 5.91 -12.68 6.05
N GLN A 554 6.77 -13.06 6.98
CA GLN A 554 8.16 -12.57 7.06
C GLN A 554 9.10 -13.71 7.37
N VAL A 555 10.03 -14.00 6.46
CA VAL A 555 11.12 -14.95 6.71
C VAL A 555 12.31 -14.20 7.31
N LYS A 556 12.96 -14.86 8.26
CA LYS A 556 14.02 -14.34 9.11
C LYS A 556 15.12 -15.38 9.24
N ASP A 557 16.35 -14.91 9.35
CA ASP A 557 17.48 -15.70 9.85
C ASP A 557 17.54 -15.60 11.40
N LYS A 558 18.25 -16.51 12.09
CA LYS A 558 18.17 -16.67 13.55
C LYS A 558 19.49 -16.40 14.29
N ASP A 559 20.02 -15.19 14.12
CA ASP A 559 21.18 -14.69 14.87
C ASP A 559 21.12 -14.83 16.40
N GLN A 560 22.29 -14.85 17.05
CA GLN A 560 22.39 -14.60 18.50
C GLN A 560 21.98 -13.17 18.89
N GLY A 561 22.05 -12.23 17.94
CA GLY A 561 21.68 -10.83 18.10
C GLY A 561 20.27 -10.52 17.56
N MET A 562 20.18 -9.53 16.67
CA MET A 562 18.93 -9.22 15.95
C MET A 562 18.79 -10.14 14.74
N ASP A 563 17.81 -11.05 14.76
CA ASP A 563 17.39 -11.87 13.61
C ASP A 563 17.53 -11.11 12.27
N ASP A 564 18.29 -11.59 11.28
CA ASP A 564 18.41 -10.88 10.00
C ASP A 564 17.19 -11.09 9.08
N PHE A 565 17.05 -10.27 8.05
CA PHE A 565 15.87 -10.23 7.18
C PHE A 565 16.07 -11.05 5.89
N ALA A 566 15.35 -12.17 5.77
CA ALA A 566 15.41 -13.05 4.60
C ALA A 566 14.27 -12.81 3.58
N GLY A 567 13.21 -12.08 3.97
CA GLY A 567 12.18 -11.63 3.04
C GLY A 567 10.84 -11.32 3.71
N GLN A 568 9.93 -10.70 2.97
CA GLN A 568 8.54 -10.48 3.39
C GLN A 568 7.57 -10.61 2.22
N THR A 569 6.31 -10.87 2.51
CA THR A 569 5.22 -10.58 1.58
C THR A 569 3.93 -10.29 2.36
N CYS A 570 3.04 -9.52 1.75
CA CYS A 570 1.71 -9.27 2.28
C CYS A 570 0.66 -9.57 1.21
N LEU A 571 -0.36 -10.32 1.59
CA LEU A 571 -1.38 -10.88 0.70
C LEU A 571 -2.78 -10.57 1.29
N PRO A 572 -3.71 -9.98 0.54
CA PRO A 572 -5.10 -9.80 0.99
C PRO A 572 -5.78 -11.18 1.06
N VAL A 573 -6.46 -11.48 2.17
CA VAL A 573 -6.96 -12.84 2.45
C VAL A 573 -8.12 -13.22 1.53
N SER A 574 -9.02 -12.29 1.22
CA SER A 574 -10.11 -12.47 0.25
C SER A 574 -9.64 -12.80 -1.18
N GLU A 575 -8.35 -12.64 -1.47
CA GLU A 575 -7.74 -12.80 -2.79
C GLU A 575 -6.84 -14.05 -2.92
N LEU A 576 -6.60 -14.74 -1.80
CA LEU A 576 -5.83 -15.99 -1.79
C LEU A 576 -6.55 -17.07 -2.59
N LYS A 577 -5.84 -17.72 -3.52
CA LYS A 577 -6.34 -18.91 -4.23
C LYS A 577 -6.14 -20.17 -3.40
N HIS A 578 -7.09 -21.11 -3.46
CA HIS A 578 -7.04 -22.39 -2.75
C HIS A 578 -5.86 -23.27 -3.23
N GLY A 579 -5.47 -24.28 -2.45
CA GLY A 579 -4.50 -25.30 -2.86
C GLY A 579 -3.03 -24.89 -2.65
N PHE A 580 -2.11 -25.63 -3.28
CA PHE A 580 -0.66 -25.39 -3.20
C PHE A 580 -0.23 -24.21 -4.07
N ARG A 581 0.40 -23.18 -3.50
CA ARG A 581 0.80 -21.94 -4.19
C ARG A 581 2.27 -21.58 -4.00
N SER A 582 2.89 -21.09 -5.08
CA SER A 582 4.20 -20.43 -5.06
C SER A 582 4.04 -18.99 -4.59
N VAL A 583 4.45 -18.71 -3.36
CA VAL A 583 4.36 -17.38 -2.74
C VAL A 583 5.71 -16.65 -2.89
N PRO A 584 5.85 -15.65 -3.78
CA PRO A 584 7.09 -14.91 -3.94
C PRO A 584 7.36 -14.00 -2.74
N LEU A 585 8.64 -13.84 -2.39
CA LEU A 585 9.07 -12.90 -1.35
C LEU A 585 9.69 -11.63 -1.94
N TYR A 586 9.68 -10.59 -1.12
CA TYR A 586 10.05 -9.22 -1.45
C TYR A 586 11.06 -8.70 -0.42
N ASP A 587 11.84 -7.69 -0.83
CA ASP A 587 12.86 -7.05 -0.01
C ASP A 587 12.27 -6.09 1.06
N LYS A 588 13.14 -5.28 1.69
CA LYS A 588 12.74 -4.27 2.68
C LYS A 588 11.96 -3.09 2.04
N LYS A 589 12.20 -2.75 0.77
CA LYS A 589 11.51 -1.69 0.01
C LYS A 589 10.15 -2.15 -0.56
N GLY A 590 10.06 -3.43 -0.91
CA GLY A 590 8.91 -4.02 -1.59
C GLY A 590 9.21 -4.51 -3.02
N GLU A 591 10.48 -4.64 -3.39
CA GLU A 591 10.90 -5.20 -4.69
C GLU A 591 10.87 -6.73 -4.64
N LYS A 592 10.40 -7.37 -5.72
CA LYS A 592 10.32 -8.84 -5.82
C LYS A 592 11.74 -9.41 -5.91
N PHE A 593 12.06 -10.43 -5.11
CA PHE A 593 13.26 -11.23 -5.33
C PHE A 593 13.14 -12.03 -6.64
N LYS A 594 14.26 -12.42 -7.24
CA LYS A 594 14.27 -13.11 -8.54
C LYS A 594 13.85 -14.57 -8.39
N SER A 595 14.44 -15.25 -7.40
CA SER A 595 14.29 -16.68 -7.18
C SER A 595 13.56 -17.02 -5.87
N VAL A 596 13.58 -16.10 -4.88
CA VAL A 596 13.08 -16.39 -3.52
C VAL A 596 11.57 -16.52 -3.46
N LYS A 597 11.11 -17.69 -2.99
CA LYS A 597 9.69 -18.06 -2.88
C LYS A 597 9.46 -19.07 -1.75
N LEU A 598 8.21 -19.19 -1.31
CA LEU A 598 7.72 -20.25 -0.43
C LEU A 598 6.74 -21.16 -1.19
N LEU A 599 6.71 -22.44 -0.86
CA LEU A 599 5.59 -23.32 -1.19
C LEU A 599 4.65 -23.39 0.01
N MET A 600 3.39 -23.00 -0.19
CA MET A 600 2.38 -22.94 0.86
C MET A 600 1.08 -23.58 0.37
N ARG A 601 0.20 -24.05 1.28
CA ARG A 601 -1.20 -24.34 0.95
C ARG A 601 -2.13 -23.37 1.65
N PHE A 602 -3.15 -22.91 0.93
CA PHE A 602 -4.27 -22.15 1.49
C PHE A 602 -5.54 -22.99 1.37
N GLN A 603 -6.24 -23.16 2.49
CA GLN A 603 -7.56 -23.80 2.54
C GLN A 603 -8.54 -22.90 3.27
N PHE A 604 -9.79 -22.98 2.86
CA PHE A 604 -10.88 -22.14 3.33
C PHE A 604 -12.06 -23.00 3.75
N GLU A 605 -12.59 -22.71 4.93
CA GLU A 605 -13.72 -23.36 5.57
C GLU A 605 -14.72 -22.31 6.07
#